data_AF-A0A0A0BCJ7-F1
#
_entry.id   AF-A0A0A0BCJ7-F1
#
_cell.length_a   1.000
_cell.length_b   1.000
_cell.length_c   1.000
_cell.angle_alpha   90.00
_cell.angle_beta   90.00
_cell.angle_gamma   90.00
#
_symmetry.space_group_name_H-M   'P 1'
#
loop_
_entity.id
_entity.type
_entity.pdbx_description
1 polymer ?
#
loop_
_entity_poly.entity_id
_entity_poly.type
_entity_poly.pdbx_seq_one_letter_code
_entity_poly.pdbx_strand_id
1 'polypeptide(L)'
;MVKTLDERHAESERVLTKQAPCETEAEYRKAAETGSPEALFALAQALIDNSIEHQDPDEALLCIERIRNAEGYAEIPDEELAIVEHKAKKRQHELGEAQQLEYMHNQDA
;
A
#
# COMPACT_ATOMS: atom_id res chain seq x y z
N MET A 1 -50.31 -5.91 -10.50
CA MET A 1 -49.36 -5.80 -11.64
C MET A 1 -48.17 -4.96 -11.12
N VAL A 2 -46.88 -5.34 -11.17
CA VAL A 2 -46.05 -5.68 -12.37
C VAL A 2 -46.11 -4.52 -13.37
N LYS A 3 -45.05 -3.85 -13.84
CA LYS A 3 -43.57 -3.89 -13.71
C LYS A 3 -43.07 -2.44 -14.11
N THR A 4 -41.81 -1.97 -14.07
CA THR A 4 -40.45 -2.56 -13.98
C THR A 4 -39.41 -1.47 -13.61
N LEU A 5 -38.15 -1.88 -13.33
CA LEU A 5 -36.87 -1.12 -13.44
C LEU A 5 -36.62 -0.03 -12.37
N ASP A 6 -35.47 -0.03 -11.67
CA ASP A 6 -34.08 0.14 -12.14
C ASP A 6 -33.78 1.61 -12.47
N GLU A 7 -33.82 2.46 -11.45
CA GLU A 7 -33.02 3.68 -11.43
C GLU A 7 -31.70 3.37 -10.71
N ARG A 8 -30.90 2.48 -11.33
CA ARG A 8 -29.49 2.23 -10.96
C ARG A 8 -28.60 3.40 -11.40
N HIS A 9 -29.00 4.62 -11.08
CA HIS A 9 -28.07 5.72 -10.97
C HIS A 9 -27.45 5.70 -9.57
N ALA A 10 -26.61 4.67 -9.39
CA ALA A 10 -25.43 4.79 -8.55
C ALA A 10 -24.46 5.76 -9.24
N GLU A 11 -24.86 7.03 -9.34
CA GLU A 11 -23.94 8.11 -9.61
C GLU A 11 -22.96 8.10 -8.44
N SER A 12 -21.72 7.67 -8.69
CA SER A 12 -20.66 8.54 -9.20
C SER A 12 -20.29 9.69 -8.26
N GLU A 13 -20.84 9.69 -7.05
CA GLU A 13 -20.10 10.06 -5.86
C GLU A 13 -19.05 8.99 -5.53
N ARG A 14 -18.11 8.78 -6.47
CA ARG A 14 -16.69 8.58 -6.15
C ARG A 14 -16.17 9.87 -5.53
N VAL A 15 -16.77 10.26 -4.41
CA VAL A 15 -16.07 11.06 -3.42
C VAL A 15 -14.88 10.18 -3.07
N LEU A 16 -13.68 10.65 -3.40
CA LEU A 16 -12.49 10.24 -2.65
C LEU A 16 -12.83 10.57 -1.20
N THR A 17 -13.42 9.63 -0.48
CA THR A 17 -13.59 9.69 0.97
C THR A 17 -12.21 9.40 1.52
N LYS A 18 -11.33 10.39 1.31
CA LYS A 18 -10.07 10.70 1.97
C LYS A 18 -9.93 9.74 3.14
N GLN A 19 -9.28 8.60 2.84
CA GLN A 19 -9.38 7.40 3.69
C GLN A 19 -9.22 7.85 5.13
N ALA A 20 -10.21 7.54 5.97
CA ALA A 20 -10.10 7.85 7.39
C ALA A 20 -8.74 7.31 7.84
N PRO A 21 -7.84 8.16 8.38
CA PRO A 21 -6.47 7.78 8.60
C PRO A 21 -6.50 6.55 9.49
N CYS A 22 -6.14 5.39 8.95
CA CYS A 22 -6.24 4.15 9.70
C CYS A 22 -5.16 4.28 10.76
N GLU A 23 -5.56 4.51 12.02
CA GLU A 23 -4.62 4.89 13.07
C GLU A 23 -3.67 3.74 13.41
N THR A 24 -4.00 2.53 12.97
CA THR A 24 -3.25 1.30 13.25
C THR A 24 -2.93 0.51 11.98
N GLU A 25 -1.70 0.00 11.91
CA GLU A 25 -1.24 -1.02 10.94
C GLU A 25 -2.24 -2.20 10.77
N ALA A 26 -2.85 -2.65 11.87
CA ALA A 26 -3.82 -3.74 11.88
C ALA A 26 -5.09 -3.45 11.04
N GLU A 27 -5.45 -2.18 10.86
CA GLU A 27 -6.58 -1.77 10.03
C GLU A 27 -6.18 -1.74 8.55
N TYR A 28 -4.99 -1.21 8.23
CA TYR A 28 -4.42 -1.30 6.88
C TYR A 28 -4.29 -2.75 6.42
N ARG A 29 -3.80 -3.66 7.28
CA ARG A 29 -3.69 -5.09 6.95
C ARG A 29 -5.07 -5.73 6.70
N LYS A 30 -6.07 -5.47 7.55
CA LYS A 30 -7.45 -5.94 7.31
C LYS A 30 -8.08 -5.39 6.03
N ALA A 31 -7.77 -4.15 5.68
CA ALA A 31 -8.22 -3.58 4.42
C ALA A 31 -7.47 -4.23 3.23
N ALA A 32 -6.17 -4.52 3.35
CA ALA A 32 -5.41 -5.24 2.33
C ALA A 32 -5.83 -6.71 2.13
N GLU A 33 -6.47 -7.34 3.15
CA GLU A 33 -7.11 -8.66 3.02
C GLU A 33 -8.30 -8.66 2.04
N THR A 34 -8.98 -7.52 1.82
CA THR A 34 -10.05 -7.43 0.81
C THR A 34 -9.52 -7.42 -0.62
N GLY A 35 -8.21 -7.21 -0.81
CA GLY A 35 -7.57 -7.05 -2.12
C GLY A 35 -7.87 -5.71 -2.81
N SER A 36 -8.54 -4.75 -2.14
CA SER A 36 -8.84 -3.44 -2.70
C SER A 36 -7.55 -2.67 -3.01
N PRO A 37 -7.37 -2.10 -4.23
CA PRO A 37 -6.13 -1.46 -4.61
C PRO A 37 -5.78 -0.26 -3.72
N GLU A 38 -6.78 0.54 -3.32
CA GLU A 38 -6.61 1.68 -2.42
C GLU A 38 -6.14 1.27 -1.01
N ALA A 39 -6.54 0.09 -0.53
CA ALA A 39 -6.13 -0.43 0.77
C ALA A 39 -4.69 -0.96 0.75
N LEU A 40 -4.35 -1.69 -0.32
CA LEU A 40 -2.97 -2.12 -0.59
C LEU A 40 -2.03 -0.92 -0.75
N PHE A 41 -2.48 0.16 -1.38
CA PHE A 41 -1.68 1.38 -1.55
C PHE A 41 -1.40 2.07 -0.22
N ALA A 42 -2.42 2.21 0.62
CA ALA A 42 -2.28 2.83 1.93
C ALA A 42 -1.40 2.00 2.88
N LEU A 43 -1.51 0.67 2.85
CA LEU A 43 -0.59 -0.23 3.55
C LEU A 43 0.86 -0.08 3.04
N ALA A 44 1.05 -0.10 1.72
CA ALA A 44 2.38 0.06 1.10
C ALA A 44 3.02 1.40 1.49
N GLN A 45 2.24 2.48 1.57
CA GLN A 45 2.71 3.79 2.00
C GLN A 45 3.07 3.80 3.50
N ALA A 46 2.24 3.21 4.37
CA ALA A 46 2.52 3.13 5.81
C ALA A 46 3.85 2.42 6.11
N LEU A 47 4.10 1.28 5.45
CA LEU A 47 5.32 0.47 5.57
C LEU A 47 6.62 1.24 5.26
N ILE A 48 6.57 2.28 4.42
CA ILE A 48 7.76 3.05 4.02
C ILE A 48 7.86 4.44 4.66
N ASP A 49 6.74 5.10 4.97
CA ASP A 49 6.72 6.51 5.41
C ASP A 49 6.88 6.65 6.94
N ASN A 50 7.53 5.65 7.56
CA ASN A 50 7.89 5.60 8.98
C ASN A 50 6.71 5.88 9.95
N SER A 51 5.49 5.62 9.48
CA SER A 51 4.22 5.91 10.17
C SER A 51 3.72 4.73 11.01
N ILE A 52 4.34 3.56 10.86
CA ILE A 52 4.14 2.36 11.68
C ILE A 52 5.49 1.86 12.19
N GLU A 53 5.48 1.13 13.31
CA GLU A 53 6.68 0.65 14.00
C GLU A 53 7.42 -0.43 13.19
N HIS A 54 6.69 -1.24 12.43
CA HIS A 54 7.24 -2.28 11.57
C HIS A 54 7.34 -1.80 10.12
N GLN A 55 8.53 -1.29 9.74
CA GLN A 55 8.82 -0.97 8.34
C GLN A 55 9.22 -2.24 7.59
N ASP A 56 8.45 -2.64 6.57
CA ASP A 56 8.81 -3.72 5.66
C ASP A 56 8.67 -3.25 4.19
N PRO A 57 9.77 -2.79 3.55
CA PRO A 57 9.72 -2.29 2.18
C PRO A 57 9.52 -3.40 1.13
N ASP A 58 9.83 -4.65 1.47
CA ASP A 58 9.56 -5.80 0.61
C ASP A 58 8.06 -6.11 0.56
N GLU A 59 7.35 -6.09 1.70
CA GLU A 59 5.88 -6.18 1.75
C GLU A 59 5.22 -5.00 1.02
N ALA A 60 5.80 -3.80 1.10
CA ALA A 60 5.32 -2.64 0.36
C ALA A 60 5.41 -2.83 -1.16
N LEU A 61 6.52 -3.38 -1.67
CA LEU A 61 6.68 -3.71 -3.09
C LEU A 61 5.68 -4.79 -3.54
N LEU A 62 5.49 -5.83 -2.74
CA LEU A 62 4.49 -6.87 -3.01
C LEU A 62 3.06 -6.31 -3.07
N CYS A 63 2.74 -5.31 -2.23
CA CYS A 63 1.47 -4.59 -2.30
C CYS A 63 1.32 -3.82 -3.62
N ILE A 64 2.36 -3.12 -4.09
CA ILE A 64 2.34 -2.45 -5.41
C ILE A 64 2.14 -3.45 -6.56
N GLU A 65 2.80 -4.60 -6.54
CA GLU A 65 2.57 -5.66 -7.53
C GLU A 65 1.13 -6.18 -7.47
N ARG A 66 0.57 -6.41 -6.27
CA ARG A 66 -0.83 -6.83 -6.10
C ARG A 66 -1.82 -5.79 -6.64
N ILE A 67 -1.56 -4.49 -6.47
CA ILE A 67 -2.38 -3.42 -7.06
C ILE A 67 -2.37 -3.50 -8.58
N ARG A 68 -1.18 -3.59 -9.20
CA ARG A 68 -1.06 -3.67 -10.67
C ARG A 68 -1.74 -4.91 -11.28
N ASN A 69 -1.88 -5.98 -10.50
CA ASN A 69 -2.60 -7.20 -10.89
C ASN A 69 -4.09 -7.19 -10.50
N ALA A 70 -4.58 -6.19 -9.76
CA ALA A 70 -5.98 -6.12 -9.33
C ALA A 70 -6.90 -5.53 -10.40
N GLU A 71 -8.09 -6.12 -10.55
CA GLU A 71 -9.16 -5.52 -11.34
C GLU A 71 -9.62 -4.22 -10.67
N GLY A 72 -9.53 -3.09 -11.38
CA GLY A 72 -9.79 -1.75 -10.82
C GLY A 72 -8.55 -0.91 -10.50
N TYR A 73 -7.32 -1.39 -10.80
CA TYR A 73 -6.08 -0.60 -10.58
C TYR A 73 -6.10 0.81 -11.19
N ALA A 74 -6.91 1.04 -12.22
CA ALA A 74 -7.03 2.32 -12.95
C ALA A 74 -7.51 3.51 -12.10
N GLU A 75 -7.94 3.29 -10.85
CA GLU A 75 -8.24 4.36 -9.89
C GLU A 75 -6.98 4.96 -9.25
N ILE A 76 -5.85 4.24 -9.25
CA ILE A 76 -4.58 4.73 -8.72
C ILE A 76 -3.64 5.05 -9.91
N PRO A 77 -3.16 6.31 -10.03
CA PRO A 77 -2.24 6.65 -11.11
C PRO A 77 -0.89 5.95 -10.92
N ASP A 78 -0.33 5.43 -12.01
CA ASP A 78 0.93 4.66 -11.97
C ASP A 78 2.13 5.50 -11.47
N GLU A 79 2.05 6.84 -11.57
CA GLU A 79 3.01 7.78 -10.98
C GLU A 79 3.07 7.68 -9.45
N GLU A 80 1.92 7.58 -8.77
CA GLU A 80 1.87 7.41 -7.31
C GLU A 80 2.40 6.02 -6.90
N LEU A 81 2.10 4.98 -7.68
CA LEU A 81 2.67 3.64 -7.49
C LEU A 81 4.20 3.66 -7.66
N ALA A 82 4.71 4.37 -8.67
CA ALA A 82 6.14 4.50 -8.91
C ALA A 82 6.86 5.29 -7.81
N ILE A 83 6.23 6.31 -7.22
CA ILE A 83 6.77 7.05 -6.07
C ILE A 83 6.92 6.14 -4.85
N VAL A 84 5.88 5.35 -4.52
CA VAL A 84 5.92 4.39 -3.41
C VAL A 84 6.95 3.28 -3.68
N GLU A 85 6.97 2.72 -4.89
CA GLU A 85 7.94 1.70 -5.32
C GLU A 85 9.40 2.20 -5.22
N HIS A 86 9.67 3.44 -5.65
CA HIS A 86 11.01 4.03 -5.56
C HIS A 86 11.44 4.26 -4.11
N LYS A 87 10.56 4.80 -3.27
CA LYS A 87 10.82 4.96 -1.82
C LYS A 87 11.06 3.60 -1.16
N ALA A 88 10.27 2.57 -1.47
CA ALA A 88 10.43 1.22 -0.94
C ALA A 88 11.81 0.63 -1.30
N LYS A 89 12.20 0.66 -2.58
CA LYS A 89 13.53 0.22 -3.04
C LYS A 89 14.68 0.96 -2.37
N LYS A 90 14.55 2.28 -2.16
CA LYS A 90 15.52 3.06 -1.39
C LYS A 90 15.62 2.57 0.06
N ARG A 91 14.49 2.35 0.71
CA ARG A 91 14.45 1.88 2.11
C ARG A 91 15.00 0.47 2.29
N GLN A 92 14.72 -0.42 1.33
CA GLN A 92 15.29 -1.76 1.24
C GLN A 92 16.82 -1.73 1.15
N HIS A 93 17.37 -0.83 0.33
CA HIS A 93 18.83 -0.61 0.23
C HIS A 93 19.41 -0.10 1.56
N GLU A 94 18.81 0.93 2.17
CA GLU A 94 19.25 1.50 3.45
C GLU A 94 19.29 0.46 4.58
N LEU A 95 18.27 -0.41 4.67
CA LEU A 95 18.21 -1.49 5.66
C LEU A 95 19.23 -2.61 5.36
N GLY A 96 19.43 -2.94 4.08
CA GLY A 96 20.43 -3.92 3.66
C GLY A 96 21.88 -3.45 3.87
N GLU A 97 22.16 -2.16 3.72
CA GLU A 97 23.45 -1.55 4.05
C GLU A 97 23.70 -1.53 5.57
N ALA A 98 22.68 -1.19 6.37
CA ALA A 98 22.78 -1.20 7.82
C ALA A 98 23.14 -2.61 8.35
N GLN A 99 22.44 -3.66 7.90
CA GLN A 99 22.76 -5.05 8.29
C GLN A 99 24.20 -5.46 7.92
N GLN A 100 24.70 -5.04 6.75
CA GLN A 100 26.08 -5.36 6.35
C GLN A 100 27.11 -4.66 7.25
N LEU A 101 26.88 -3.40 7.61
CA LEU A 101 27.76 -2.64 8.52
C LEU A 101 27.78 -3.21 9.94
N GLU A 102 26.63 -3.66 10.46
CA GLU A 102 26.54 -4.36 11.74
C GLU A 102 27.24 -5.73 11.70
N TYR A 103 27.04 -6.49 10.61
CA TYR A 103 27.68 -7.80 10.44
C TYR A 103 29.21 -7.69 10.39
N MET A 104 29.75 -6.67 9.70
CA MET A 104 31.18 -6.40 9.70
C MET A 104 31.70 -6.01 11.09
N HIS A 105 31.04 -5.09 11.81
CA HIS A 105 31.48 -4.71 13.16
C HIS A 105 31.45 -5.87 14.18
N ASN A 106 30.53 -6.82 14.03
CA ASN A 106 30.47 -8.02 14.87
C ASN A 106 31.45 -9.14 14.45
N GLN A 107 32.16 -9.01 13.33
CA GLN A 107 33.23 -9.95 12.93
C GLN A 107 34.63 -9.51 13.40
N ASP A 108 34.81 -8.22 13.73
CA ASP A 108 36.05 -7.62 14.21
C ASP A 108 36.14 -7.49 15.76
N ALA A 109 35.26 -8.20 16.50
CA ALA A 109 35.14 -8.17 17.97
C ALA A 109 35.46 -9.51 18.66
#